data_AF-A0A1L5NHW4-F1
#
_entry.id   AF-A0A1L5NHW4-F1
#
_cell.length_a   1.000
_cell.length_b   1.000
_cell.length_c   1.000
_cell.angle_alpha   90.00
_cell.angle_beta   90.00
_cell.angle_gamma   90.00
#
_symmetry.space_group_name_H-M   'P 1'
#
loop_
_entity.id
_entity.type
_entity.pdbx_description
1 polymer ?
#
loop_
_entity_poly.entity_id
_entity_poly.type
_entity_poly.pdbx_seq_one_letter_code
_entity_poly.pdbx_strand_id
1 'polypeptide(L)'
;MDQAKVDDLKGGSDYLYFHFDVEEHHLKLETFIQTAESARKVVASLNENLFNKSLKYELIVLPPDEGSFLTKLAIWVGIGWGIIQFLDSDIVAAYIDGLTGKSPAEWAKEFGEANQETGKMAYVAISSEGKPAKDKAACQLSASIVVAMTRGVLEKDTSDLKKIGMDVGTLTDALDARAEFYAACIHDGDVGRVGFSPDDVFPIPRSSFAERAQKPPRKPEEDKPPEWTVSIESIYVTSPNWDEDDQRVRHWKGKDQSRRDCYFVIDDAEFWALVKKKDLRVDVLDNLKVQWACQIVDGRPKNRRVVRVLEYNGNKLAEPLKADALDAILGQHKAVTARRDEPSLFDDLF
;
A
#
# COMPACT_ATOMS: atom_id res chain seq x y z
N MET A 1 -29.34 18.22 -4.60
CA MET A 1 -28.80 17.33 -3.56
C MET A 1 -29.90 17.15 -2.53
N ASP A 2 -30.18 15.91 -2.12
CA ASP A 2 -31.30 15.61 -1.22
C ASP A 2 -31.04 16.20 0.18
N GLN A 3 -32.02 16.87 0.80
CA GLN A 3 -31.85 17.56 2.09
C GLN A 3 -31.39 16.60 3.19
N ALA A 4 -31.82 15.34 3.10
CA ALA A 4 -31.38 14.24 3.97
C ALA A 4 -29.88 13.94 3.87
N LYS A 5 -29.25 14.07 2.69
CA LYS A 5 -27.80 13.88 2.52
C LYS A 5 -26.99 15.04 3.08
N VAL A 6 -27.53 16.26 3.02
CA VAL A 6 -26.90 17.45 3.60
C VAL A 6 -26.93 17.41 5.13
N ASP A 7 -28.00 16.89 5.72
CA ASP A 7 -28.10 16.73 7.18
C ASP A 7 -27.30 15.53 7.72
N ASP A 8 -27.06 14.48 6.92
CA ASP A 8 -26.15 13.38 7.27
C ASP A 8 -24.66 13.79 7.21
N LEU A 9 -24.29 14.75 6.36
CA LEU A 9 -22.95 15.33 6.33
C LEU A 9 -22.61 16.03 7.65
N LYS A 10 -23.55 16.79 8.23
CA LYS A 10 -23.33 17.58 9.46
C LYS A 10 -22.89 16.75 10.69
N GLY A 11 -23.14 15.44 10.71
CA GLY A 11 -22.83 14.59 11.87
C GLY A 11 -21.49 13.85 11.82
N GLY A 12 -20.81 13.80 10.68
CA GLY A 12 -19.61 12.97 10.51
C GLY A 12 -18.63 13.44 9.43
N SER A 13 -18.77 14.69 8.97
CA SER A 13 -17.84 15.29 8.01
C SER A 13 -17.11 16.49 8.60
N ASP A 14 -15.91 16.74 8.10
CA ASP A 14 -15.21 18.02 8.22
C ASP A 14 -14.73 18.47 6.82
N TYR A 15 -14.26 19.71 6.70
CA TYR A 15 -13.98 20.35 5.41
C TYR A 15 -12.49 20.63 5.22
N LEU A 16 -11.90 20.02 4.19
CA LEU A 16 -10.62 20.43 3.65
C LEU A 16 -10.83 21.60 2.70
N TYR A 17 -10.21 22.73 3.01
CA TYR A 17 -10.18 23.90 2.14
C TYR A 17 -8.86 23.93 1.38
N PHE A 18 -8.91 24.21 0.10
CA PHE A 18 -7.78 24.83 -0.58
C PHE A 18 -8.25 25.76 -1.69
N HIS A 19 -7.53 26.87 -1.86
CA HIS A 19 -7.86 27.92 -2.80
C HIS A 19 -6.59 28.41 -3.50
N PHE A 20 -6.78 28.97 -4.69
CA PHE A 20 -5.70 29.38 -5.58
C PHE A 20 -5.75 30.89 -5.76
N ASP A 21 -4.60 31.53 -5.61
CA ASP A 21 -4.43 32.91 -6.03
C ASP A 21 -4.26 32.91 -7.54
N VAL A 22 -5.29 33.34 -8.26
CA VAL A 22 -5.40 33.30 -9.72
C VAL A 22 -5.85 34.64 -10.26
N GLU A 23 -5.34 35.01 -11.43
CA GLU A 23 -5.77 36.23 -12.12
C GLU A 23 -7.23 36.11 -12.59
N GLU A 24 -7.97 37.22 -12.51
CA GLU A 24 -9.36 37.32 -13.00
C GLU A 24 -10.35 36.29 -12.40
N HIS A 25 -10.04 35.74 -11.22
CA HIS A 25 -10.90 34.79 -10.49
C HIS A 25 -11.29 33.52 -11.26
N HIS A 26 -10.43 33.03 -12.14
CA HIS A 26 -10.68 31.79 -12.87
C HIS A 26 -9.54 30.78 -12.69
N LEU A 27 -9.90 29.49 -12.69
CA LEU A 27 -8.96 28.38 -12.62
C LEU A 27 -9.29 27.41 -13.76
N LYS A 28 -8.27 26.84 -14.41
CA LYS A 28 -8.51 25.82 -15.43
C LYS A 28 -9.19 24.61 -14.79
N LEU A 29 -10.21 24.08 -15.46
CA LEU A 29 -10.96 22.91 -14.98
C LEU A 29 -10.04 21.70 -14.76
N GLU A 30 -9.04 21.51 -15.62
CA GLU A 30 -8.06 20.45 -15.46
C GLU A 30 -7.24 20.61 -14.17
N THR A 31 -6.75 21.81 -13.87
CA THR A 31 -6.03 22.12 -12.62
C THR A 31 -6.90 21.85 -11.40
N PHE A 32 -8.18 22.26 -11.46
CA PHE A 32 -9.15 21.97 -10.41
C PHE A 32 -9.32 20.45 -10.18
N ILE A 33 -9.55 19.67 -11.24
CA ILE A 33 -9.74 18.22 -11.15
C ILE A 33 -8.48 17.54 -10.62
N GLN A 34 -7.31 17.88 -11.16
CA GLN A 34 -6.04 17.26 -10.76
C GLN A 34 -5.69 17.54 -9.30
N THR A 35 -5.92 18.76 -8.82
CA THR A 35 -5.65 19.12 -7.41
C THR A 35 -6.66 18.47 -6.46
N ALA A 36 -7.94 18.39 -6.81
CA ALA A 36 -8.95 17.67 -6.04
C ALA A 36 -8.66 16.16 -5.96
N GLU A 37 -8.32 15.53 -7.09
CA GLU A 37 -7.91 14.12 -7.12
C GLU A 37 -6.64 13.86 -6.31
N SER A 38 -5.67 14.78 -6.37
CA SER A 38 -4.44 14.67 -5.58
C SER A 38 -4.74 14.74 -4.07
N ALA A 39 -5.60 15.67 -3.64
CA ALA A 39 -6.06 15.72 -2.25
C ALA A 39 -6.77 14.42 -1.84
N ARG A 40 -7.64 13.87 -2.72
CA ARG A 40 -8.30 12.58 -2.49
C ARG A 40 -7.30 11.43 -2.30
N LYS A 41 -6.22 11.40 -3.08
CA LYS A 41 -5.14 10.40 -2.97
C LYS A 41 -4.35 10.54 -1.67
N VAL A 42 -4.11 11.77 -1.19
CA VAL A 42 -3.51 11.98 0.14
C VAL A 42 -4.39 11.36 1.22
N VAL A 43 -5.70 11.65 1.22
CA VAL A 43 -6.66 11.05 2.17
C VAL A 43 -6.66 9.52 2.06
N ALA A 44 -6.61 8.98 0.83
CA ALA A 44 -6.58 7.54 0.60
C ALA A 44 -5.35 6.88 1.23
N SER A 45 -4.17 7.47 1.02
CA SER A 45 -2.91 6.98 1.57
C SER A 45 -2.91 7.03 3.10
N LEU A 46 -3.40 8.12 3.68
CA LEU A 46 -3.54 8.22 5.14
C LEU A 46 -4.50 7.14 5.68
N ASN A 47 -5.65 6.94 5.04
CA ASN A 47 -6.62 5.92 5.43
C ASN A 47 -6.03 4.51 5.35
N GLU A 48 -5.34 4.18 4.26
CA GLU A 48 -4.70 2.87 4.09
C GLU A 48 -3.64 2.59 5.14
N ASN A 49 -2.78 3.57 5.41
CA ASN A 49 -1.57 3.36 6.20
C ASN A 49 -1.76 3.59 7.70
N LEU A 50 -2.61 4.53 8.09
CA LEU A 50 -2.78 4.93 9.49
C LEU A 50 -4.10 4.43 10.07
N PHE A 51 -5.11 4.23 9.23
CA PHE A 51 -6.44 3.80 9.65
C PHE A 51 -6.81 2.41 9.12
N ASN A 52 -5.88 1.69 8.49
CA ASN A 52 -6.07 0.34 7.95
C ASN A 52 -7.34 0.19 7.07
N LYS A 53 -7.59 1.19 6.21
CA LYS A 53 -8.77 1.27 5.32
C LYS A 53 -10.11 1.30 6.04
N SER A 54 -10.13 1.64 7.33
CA SER A 54 -11.35 1.65 8.14
C SER A 54 -12.22 2.90 7.89
N LEU A 55 -11.67 3.99 7.38
CA LEU A 55 -12.43 5.20 7.06
C LEU A 55 -13.19 4.98 5.75
N LYS A 56 -14.51 5.09 5.79
CA LYS A 56 -15.34 5.24 4.59
C LYS A 56 -15.51 6.71 4.32
N TYR A 57 -14.91 7.23 3.25
CA TYR A 57 -15.01 8.65 2.95
C TYR A 57 -15.43 8.97 1.53
N GLU A 58 -16.12 10.10 1.42
CA GLU A 58 -16.51 10.73 0.17
C GLU A 58 -15.91 12.13 0.16
N LEU A 59 -15.37 12.54 -0.99
CA LEU A 59 -14.80 13.86 -1.21
C LEU A 59 -15.79 14.68 -2.03
N ILE A 60 -16.42 15.69 -1.42
CA ILE A 60 -17.49 16.46 -2.07
C ILE A 60 -17.03 17.89 -2.28
N VAL A 61 -17.00 18.35 -3.52
CA VAL A 61 -16.78 19.77 -3.88
C VAL A 61 -18.02 20.57 -3.53
N LEU A 62 -17.85 21.59 -2.71
CA LEU A 62 -18.88 22.54 -2.30
C LEU A 62 -18.54 23.95 -2.76
N PRO A 63 -19.55 24.78 -3.05
CA PRO A 63 -19.37 26.19 -3.27
C PRO A 63 -19.04 26.91 -1.92
N PRO A 64 -18.28 28.03 -1.93
CA PRO A 64 -17.85 28.76 -0.74
C PRO A 64 -19.01 29.53 -0.12
N ASP A 65 -19.88 30.09 -0.97
CA ASP A 65 -21.17 30.66 -0.64
C ASP A 65 -22.25 29.96 -1.45
N GLU A 66 -23.52 30.06 -1.04
CA GLU A 66 -24.63 29.60 -1.87
C GLU A 66 -24.60 30.30 -3.25
N GLY A 67 -24.22 29.54 -4.29
CA GLY A 67 -24.15 30.03 -5.67
C GLY A 67 -22.77 30.42 -6.22
N SER A 68 -21.65 30.19 -5.50
CA SER A 68 -20.28 30.51 -5.97
C SER A 68 -19.40 29.24 -6.22
N PHE A 69 -18.11 29.36 -6.57
CA PHE A 69 -17.21 28.20 -6.82
C PHE A 69 -15.77 28.48 -6.33
N LEU A 70 -15.46 28.03 -5.11
CA LEU A 70 -14.15 27.83 -4.49
C LEU A 70 -14.13 26.38 -4.03
N THR A 71 -12.98 25.73 -4.10
CA THR A 71 -12.85 24.29 -3.79
C THR A 71 -12.98 24.04 -2.28
N LYS A 72 -14.16 23.64 -1.82
CA LYS A 72 -14.38 23.11 -0.47
C LYS A 72 -14.64 21.62 -0.55
N LEU A 73 -13.77 20.80 0.03
CA LEU A 73 -13.90 19.35 -0.01
C LEU A 73 -14.40 18.83 1.33
N ALA A 74 -15.63 18.33 1.39
CA ALA A 74 -16.08 17.60 2.58
C ALA A 74 -15.45 16.21 2.60
N ILE A 75 -14.86 15.81 3.73
CA ILE A 75 -14.43 14.43 4.01
C ILE A 75 -15.45 13.87 5.00
N TRP A 76 -16.35 13.00 4.52
CA TRP A 76 -17.26 12.26 5.39
C TRP A 76 -16.55 11.02 5.94
N VAL A 77 -16.72 10.65 7.21
CA VAL A 77 -16.19 9.37 7.74
C VAL A 77 -17.36 8.51 8.20
N GLY A 78 -17.59 7.41 7.48
CA GLY A 78 -18.64 6.45 7.80
C GLY A 78 -18.27 5.51 8.95
N ILE A 79 -19.30 5.01 9.62
CA ILE A 79 -19.22 4.16 10.82
C ILE A 79 -18.39 2.88 10.53
N GLY A 80 -17.23 2.76 11.18
CA GLY A 80 -16.34 1.59 11.13
C GLY A 80 -15.88 1.16 12.53
N TRP A 81 -15.72 -0.14 12.75
CA TRP A 81 -15.50 -0.79 14.06
C TRP A 81 -14.16 -0.43 14.75
N GLY A 82 -13.23 0.28 14.10
CA GLY A 82 -11.83 0.35 14.56
C GLY A 82 -11.21 1.73 14.74
N ILE A 83 -11.85 2.82 14.34
CA ILE A 83 -11.17 4.13 14.16
C ILE A 83 -10.49 4.63 15.44
N ILE A 84 -11.10 4.38 16.60
CA ILE A 84 -10.60 4.82 17.90
C ILE A 84 -9.37 4.02 18.37
N GLN A 85 -9.37 2.69 18.20
CA GLN A 85 -8.25 1.84 18.62
C GLN A 85 -6.95 2.17 17.87
N PHE A 86 -7.04 2.77 16.68
CA PHE A 86 -5.88 3.20 15.91
C PHE A 86 -5.30 4.55 16.38
N LEU A 87 -6.12 5.44 16.95
CA LEU A 87 -5.66 6.74 17.46
C LEU A 87 -4.77 6.59 18.70
N ASP A 88 -4.91 5.49 19.45
CA ASP A 88 -4.08 5.16 20.62
C ASP A 88 -2.73 4.52 20.27
N SER A 89 -2.46 4.25 18.99
CA SER A 89 -1.14 3.77 18.57
C SER A 89 -0.11 4.89 18.69
N ASP A 90 0.99 4.67 19.42
CA ASP A 90 2.11 5.63 19.55
C ASP A 90 2.63 6.13 18.18
N ILE A 91 2.63 5.26 17.18
CA ILE A 91 3.06 5.60 15.82
C ILE A 91 2.06 6.56 15.16
N VAL A 92 0.76 6.25 15.22
CA VAL A 92 -0.29 7.09 14.62
C VAL A 92 -0.38 8.42 15.36
N ALA A 93 -0.29 8.42 16.68
CA ALA A 93 -0.27 9.63 17.50
C ALA A 93 0.90 10.55 17.13
N ALA A 94 2.10 10.01 16.89
CA ALA A 94 3.24 10.79 16.44
C ALA A 94 3.03 11.41 15.05
N TYR A 95 2.37 10.71 14.12
CA TYR A 95 2.01 11.27 12.82
C TYR A 95 0.94 12.35 12.92
N ILE A 96 -0.07 12.16 13.78
CA ILE A 96 -1.10 13.18 14.04
C ILE A 96 -0.44 14.44 14.61
N ASP A 97 0.41 14.31 15.61
CA ASP A 97 1.12 15.44 16.21
C ASP A 97 2.05 16.11 15.18
N GLY A 98 2.89 15.36 14.50
CA GLY A 98 3.80 15.90 13.49
C GLY A 98 3.08 16.66 12.36
N LEU A 99 1.97 16.12 11.85
CA LEU A 99 1.22 16.70 10.74
C LEU A 99 0.28 17.83 11.16
N THR A 100 -0.32 17.76 12.34
CA THR A 100 -1.33 18.73 12.79
C THR A 100 -0.82 19.74 13.81
N GLY A 101 0.33 19.47 14.43
CA GLY A 101 0.90 20.23 15.55
C GLY A 101 0.13 20.05 16.87
N LYS A 102 -0.72 19.01 16.95
CA LYS A 102 -1.56 18.71 18.11
C LYS A 102 -1.62 17.20 18.32
N SER A 103 -1.47 16.77 19.57
CA SER A 103 -1.66 15.37 19.95
C SER A 103 -3.13 14.92 19.80
N PRO A 104 -3.40 13.61 19.67
CA PRO A 104 -4.78 13.09 19.69
C PRO A 104 -5.58 13.53 20.93
N ALA A 105 -4.92 13.63 22.09
CA ALA A 105 -5.55 14.07 23.33
C ALA A 105 -5.97 15.55 23.29
N GLU A 106 -5.16 16.43 22.68
CA GLU A 106 -5.50 17.85 22.49
C GLU A 106 -6.67 18.01 21.51
N TRP A 107 -6.67 17.25 20.41
CA TRP A 107 -7.81 17.19 19.49
C TRP A 107 -9.10 16.75 20.19
N ALA A 108 -9.03 15.68 20.99
CA ALA A 108 -10.17 15.20 21.78
C ALA A 108 -10.66 16.24 22.79
N LYS A 109 -9.74 16.97 23.42
CA LYS A 109 -10.06 18.04 24.38
C LYS A 109 -10.73 19.23 23.72
N GLU A 110 -10.19 19.75 22.62
CA GLU A 110 -10.78 20.88 21.90
C GLU A 110 -12.14 20.53 21.32
N PHE A 111 -12.27 19.33 20.74
CA PHE A 111 -13.57 18.80 20.31
C PHE A 111 -14.53 18.68 21.51
N GLY A 112 -13.99 18.29 22.66
CA GLY A 112 -14.66 18.22 23.95
C GLY A 112 -15.28 19.55 24.39
N GLU A 113 -14.50 20.61 24.29
CA GLU A 113 -14.85 21.97 24.70
C GLU A 113 -15.81 22.64 23.70
N ALA A 114 -15.62 22.40 22.40
CA ALA A 114 -16.47 22.93 21.34
C ALA A 114 -17.89 22.30 21.34
N ASN A 115 -18.00 21.04 21.78
CA ASN A 115 -19.25 20.29 21.82
C ASN A 115 -19.53 19.77 23.24
N GLN A 116 -19.94 20.64 24.17
CA GLN A 116 -20.09 20.32 25.61
C GLN A 116 -20.93 19.05 25.94
N GLU A 117 -21.91 18.65 25.11
CA GLU A 117 -22.68 17.40 25.32
C GLU A 117 -22.04 16.17 24.63
N THR A 118 -21.40 16.34 23.48
CA THR A 118 -20.85 15.25 22.65
C THR A 118 -19.39 14.93 22.98
N GLY A 119 -18.70 15.88 23.60
CA GLY A 119 -17.29 15.87 23.95
C GLY A 119 -16.89 14.88 25.05
N LYS A 120 -17.71 14.78 26.10
CA LYS A 120 -17.54 13.79 27.17
C LYS A 120 -17.63 12.36 26.64
N MET A 121 -18.49 12.11 25.66
CA MET A 121 -18.63 10.80 25.01
C MET A 121 -17.41 10.49 24.13
N ALA A 122 -16.90 11.46 23.37
CA ALA A 122 -15.73 11.28 22.51
C ALA A 122 -14.44 11.01 23.31
N TYR A 123 -14.18 11.77 24.39
CA TYR A 123 -13.02 11.54 25.27
C TYR A 123 -13.07 10.16 25.93
N VAL A 124 -14.24 9.76 26.44
CA VAL A 124 -14.46 8.43 27.04
C VAL A 124 -14.36 7.33 25.99
N ALA A 125 -14.84 7.54 24.76
CA ALA A 125 -14.72 6.57 23.68
C ALA A 125 -13.25 6.34 23.30
N ILE A 126 -12.44 7.40 23.22
CA ILE A 126 -10.99 7.32 22.98
C ILE A 126 -10.25 6.63 24.11
N SER A 127 -10.68 6.84 25.35
CA SER A 127 -10.02 6.27 26.53
C SER A 127 -10.61 4.94 27.05
N SER A 128 -11.60 4.36 26.36
CA SER A 128 -12.21 3.08 26.77
C SER A 128 -12.08 1.98 25.71
N GLU A 129 -11.47 0.87 26.12
CA GLU A 129 -11.28 -0.31 25.28
C GLU A 129 -12.62 -0.92 24.81
N GLY A 130 -12.83 -0.96 23.50
CA GLY A 130 -13.53 -2.09 22.87
C GLY A 130 -15.05 -2.03 22.67
N LYS A 131 -15.69 -0.85 22.50
CA LYS A 131 -17.09 -0.77 22.02
C LYS A 131 -17.23 -0.12 20.64
N PRO A 132 -18.14 -0.61 19.78
CA PRO A 132 -18.35 -0.06 18.45
C PRO A 132 -18.82 1.40 18.53
N ALA A 133 -18.08 2.28 17.88
CA ALA A 133 -18.45 3.69 17.74
C ALA A 133 -19.72 3.80 16.87
N LYS A 134 -20.90 3.79 17.52
CA LYS A 134 -22.14 4.35 16.96
C LYS A 134 -22.20 5.88 17.13
N ASP A 135 -21.14 6.50 17.65
CA ASP A 135 -21.14 7.89 18.06
C ASP A 135 -20.70 8.81 16.92
N LYS A 136 -21.65 9.61 16.41
CA LYS A 136 -21.44 10.69 15.43
C LYS A 136 -20.23 11.58 15.81
N ALA A 137 -20.04 11.82 17.11
CA ALA A 137 -18.93 12.58 17.68
C ALA A 137 -17.55 12.03 17.28
N ALA A 138 -17.36 10.71 17.38
CA ALA A 138 -16.09 10.07 17.06
C ALA A 138 -15.81 10.13 15.56
N CYS A 139 -16.85 10.00 14.72
CA CYS A 139 -16.73 10.14 13.27
C CYS A 139 -16.33 11.56 12.88
N GLN A 140 -16.96 12.57 13.49
CA GLN A 140 -16.64 13.97 13.25
C GLN A 140 -15.21 14.32 13.69
N LEU A 141 -14.79 13.91 14.89
CA LEU A 141 -13.42 14.09 15.35
C LEU A 141 -12.40 13.43 14.41
N SER A 142 -12.70 12.21 13.95
CA SER A 142 -11.84 11.49 13.01
C SER A 142 -11.76 12.20 11.66
N ALA A 143 -12.88 12.73 11.17
CA ALA A 143 -12.91 13.56 9.96
C ALA A 143 -12.04 14.82 10.14
N SER A 144 -12.13 15.50 11.29
CA SER A 144 -11.30 16.67 11.60
C SER A 144 -9.81 16.36 11.62
N ILE A 145 -9.42 15.24 12.27
CA ILE A 145 -8.03 14.80 12.30
C ILE A 145 -7.54 14.51 10.87
N VAL A 146 -8.31 13.77 10.07
CA VAL A 146 -7.92 13.41 8.69
C VAL A 146 -7.82 14.65 7.79
N VAL A 147 -8.74 15.60 7.92
CA VAL A 147 -8.68 16.91 7.24
C VAL A 147 -7.40 17.65 7.63
N ALA A 148 -7.11 17.75 8.92
CA ALA A 148 -5.94 18.45 9.42
C ALA A 148 -4.62 17.77 8.98
N MET A 149 -4.58 16.44 8.98
CA MET A 149 -3.43 15.68 8.49
C MET A 149 -3.23 15.88 6.98
N THR A 150 -4.31 15.82 6.20
CA THR A 150 -4.27 16.05 4.75
C THR A 150 -3.76 17.45 4.43
N ARG A 151 -4.28 18.46 5.14
CA ARG A 151 -3.76 19.83 5.10
C ARG A 151 -2.29 19.87 5.47
N GLY A 152 -1.88 19.23 6.56
CA GLY A 152 -0.49 19.16 7.01
C GLY A 152 0.46 18.59 5.96
N VAL A 153 0.05 17.52 5.26
CA VAL A 153 0.81 16.94 4.13
C VAL A 153 0.94 17.95 2.99
N LEU A 154 -0.13 18.63 2.61
CA LEU A 154 -0.10 19.59 1.50
C LEU A 154 0.68 20.87 1.86
N GLU A 155 0.54 21.40 3.08
CA GLU A 155 1.01 22.72 3.49
C GLU A 155 2.42 22.75 4.09
N LYS A 156 2.87 21.74 4.85
CA LYS A 156 4.22 21.76 5.47
C LYS A 156 5.34 21.68 4.44
N ASP A 157 6.51 22.22 4.78
CA ASP A 157 7.71 22.13 3.92
C ASP A 157 8.21 20.69 3.83
N THR A 158 8.92 20.37 2.74
CA THR A 158 9.43 19.00 2.52
C THR A 158 10.40 18.60 3.63
N SER A 159 11.19 19.53 4.16
CA SER A 159 12.12 19.27 5.27
C SER A 159 11.40 18.88 6.57
N ASP A 160 10.24 19.48 6.85
CA ASP A 160 9.47 19.15 8.06
C ASP A 160 8.75 17.80 7.91
N LEU A 161 8.22 17.49 6.73
CA LEU A 161 7.63 16.17 6.45
C LEU A 161 8.67 15.05 6.59
N LYS A 162 9.92 15.27 6.18
CA LYS A 162 11.03 14.33 6.39
C LYS A 162 11.36 14.11 7.87
N LYS A 163 11.33 15.17 8.70
CA LYS A 163 11.53 15.03 10.15
C LYS A 163 10.47 14.17 10.81
N ILE A 164 9.25 14.16 10.25
CA ILE A 164 8.13 13.35 10.71
C ILE A 164 8.19 11.91 10.13
N GLY A 165 9.15 11.62 9.25
CA GLY A 165 9.34 10.30 8.65
C GLY A 165 8.42 9.97 7.48
N MET A 166 7.78 10.98 6.88
CA MET A 166 6.86 10.80 5.75
C MET A 166 7.55 10.24 4.48
N ASP A 167 8.86 10.42 4.34
CA ASP A 167 9.66 9.94 3.21
C ASP A 167 10.15 8.50 3.38
N VAL A 168 9.75 7.83 4.47
CA VAL A 168 10.14 6.46 4.79
C VAL A 168 8.89 5.57 4.88
N GLY A 169 8.99 4.36 4.32
CA GLY A 169 7.95 3.35 4.46
C GLY A 169 6.75 3.61 3.56
N THR A 170 5.55 3.41 4.09
CA THR A 170 4.31 3.27 3.29
C THR A 170 3.56 4.59 3.05
N LEU A 171 4.02 5.71 3.63
CA LEU A 171 3.42 7.05 3.46
C LEU A 171 3.97 7.83 2.24
N THR A 172 4.87 7.22 1.47
CA THR A 172 5.44 7.82 0.25
C THR A 172 4.36 8.12 -0.81
N ASP A 173 3.29 7.33 -0.85
CA ASP A 173 2.15 7.59 -1.75
C ASP A 173 1.43 8.92 -1.44
N ALA A 174 1.38 9.33 -0.17
CA ALA A 174 0.84 10.64 0.20
C ALA A 174 1.74 11.78 -0.30
N LEU A 175 3.07 11.57 -0.28
CA LEU A 175 4.02 12.54 -0.83
C LEU A 175 4.02 12.56 -2.36
N ASP A 176 3.77 11.43 -3.02
CA ASP A 176 3.57 11.37 -4.47
C ASP A 176 2.31 12.12 -4.89
N ALA A 177 1.22 11.96 -4.14
CA ALA A 177 -0.02 12.71 -4.36
C ALA A 177 0.17 14.22 -4.12
N ARG A 178 0.90 14.61 -3.07
CA ARG A 178 1.31 16.01 -2.83
C ARG A 178 2.13 16.54 -4.01
N ALA A 179 3.07 15.76 -4.53
CA ALA A 179 3.89 16.17 -5.66
C ALA A 179 3.05 16.42 -6.91
N GLU A 180 2.06 15.56 -7.16
CA GLU A 180 1.10 15.72 -8.26
C GLU A 180 0.22 16.96 -8.10
N PHE A 181 -0.23 17.27 -6.88
CA PHE A 181 -0.96 18.50 -6.57
C PHE A 181 -0.17 19.74 -7.02
N TYR A 182 1.10 19.85 -6.61
CA TYR A 182 1.93 21.00 -6.95
C TYR A 182 2.43 20.98 -8.39
N ALA A 183 2.58 19.81 -9.02
CA ALA A 183 2.84 19.72 -10.46
C ALA A 183 1.69 20.32 -11.29
N ALA A 184 0.43 20.06 -10.91
CA ALA A 184 -0.73 20.69 -11.52
C ALA A 184 -0.69 22.22 -11.39
N CYS A 185 -0.33 22.73 -10.21
CA CYS A 185 -0.17 24.17 -9.96
C CYS A 185 0.99 24.80 -10.75
N ILE A 186 2.05 24.04 -11.04
CA ILE A 186 3.18 24.51 -11.87
C ILE A 186 2.76 24.59 -13.34
N HIS A 187 2.08 23.56 -13.83
CA HIS A 187 1.59 23.49 -15.21
C HIS A 187 0.57 24.60 -15.50
N ASP A 188 -0.21 24.99 -14.50
CA ASP A 188 -1.05 26.17 -14.58
C ASP A 188 -0.26 27.45 -14.28
N GLY A 189 0.10 28.20 -15.32
CA GLY A 189 0.84 29.46 -15.22
C GLY A 189 0.12 30.53 -14.40
N ASP A 190 -1.21 30.46 -14.33
CA ASP A 190 -2.05 31.49 -13.71
C ASP A 190 -2.16 31.33 -12.18
N VAL A 191 -1.69 30.20 -11.63
CA VAL A 191 -1.69 29.94 -10.19
C VAL A 191 -0.48 30.58 -9.52
N GLY A 192 -0.68 31.70 -8.84
CA GLY A 192 0.37 32.46 -8.16
C GLY A 192 0.71 31.95 -6.75
N ARG A 193 -0.27 31.46 -6.01
CA ARG A 193 -0.13 30.99 -4.62
C ARG A 193 -1.24 29.99 -4.26
N VAL A 194 -1.05 29.21 -3.20
CA VAL A 194 -2.06 28.28 -2.66
C VAL A 194 -2.30 28.57 -1.20
N GLY A 195 -3.57 28.52 -0.78
CA GLY A 195 -3.98 28.54 0.61
C GLY A 195 -4.88 27.38 1.01
N PHE A 196 -5.01 27.17 2.31
CA PHE A 196 -5.65 25.99 2.93
C PHE A 196 -6.63 26.38 4.04
N SER A 197 -7.03 27.65 4.09
CA SER A 197 -8.02 28.22 5.00
C SER A 197 -9.25 28.68 4.22
N PRO A 198 -10.39 28.91 4.89
CA PRO A 198 -11.48 29.67 4.28
C PRO A 198 -11.14 31.15 4.07
N ASP A 199 -10.14 31.65 4.80
CA ASP A 199 -9.67 33.04 4.71
C ASP A 199 -8.72 33.24 3.51
N ASP A 200 -8.63 34.48 3.02
CA ASP A 200 -7.77 34.91 1.91
C ASP A 200 -6.28 34.97 2.29
N VAL A 201 -5.76 33.83 2.76
CA VAL A 201 -4.39 33.66 3.25
C VAL A 201 -3.71 32.61 2.39
N PHE A 202 -2.60 32.99 1.77
CA PHE A 202 -1.85 32.11 0.85
C PHE A 202 -0.46 31.81 1.39
N PRO A 203 -0.32 30.84 2.33
CA PRO A 203 0.96 30.48 2.92
C PRO A 203 1.96 29.92 1.89
N ILE A 204 1.50 29.37 0.76
CA ILE A 204 2.40 28.71 -0.21
C ILE A 204 2.60 29.58 -1.46
N PRO A 205 3.76 30.27 -1.60
CA PRO A 205 4.05 31.02 -2.80
C PRO A 205 4.45 30.11 -3.97
N ARG A 206 4.24 30.57 -5.22
CA ARG A 206 4.66 29.84 -6.44
C ARG A 206 6.12 29.42 -6.44
N SER A 207 7.01 30.23 -5.84
CA SER A 207 8.44 29.89 -5.71
C SER A 207 8.68 28.59 -4.94
N SER A 208 7.75 28.18 -4.08
CA SER A 208 7.84 26.95 -3.29
C SER A 208 7.23 25.73 -3.99
N PHE A 209 6.54 25.89 -5.13
CA PHE A 209 5.87 24.76 -5.79
C PHE A 209 6.87 23.71 -6.27
N ALA A 210 8.00 24.12 -6.84
CA ALA A 210 8.99 23.19 -7.39
C ALA A 210 9.57 22.24 -6.33
N GLU A 211 9.82 22.73 -5.11
CA GLU A 211 10.28 21.90 -4.00
C GLU A 211 9.21 20.88 -3.57
N ARG A 212 7.94 21.30 -3.59
CA ARG A 212 6.79 20.50 -3.13
C ARG A 212 6.30 19.50 -4.18
N ALA A 213 6.61 19.77 -5.45
CA ALA A 213 6.38 18.89 -6.58
C ALA A 213 7.44 17.76 -6.70
N GLN A 214 8.43 17.70 -5.82
CA GLN A 214 9.41 16.63 -5.82
C GLN A 214 8.82 15.35 -5.23
N LYS A 215 8.78 14.30 -6.05
CA LYS A 215 8.45 12.95 -5.58
C LYS A 215 9.57 12.42 -4.66
N PRO A 216 9.23 11.75 -3.55
CA PRO A 216 10.25 11.14 -2.70
C PRO A 216 11.07 10.12 -3.50
N PRO A 217 12.38 10.00 -3.23
CA PRO A 217 13.21 9.00 -3.87
C PRO A 217 12.72 7.62 -3.45
N ARG A 218 12.09 6.90 -4.38
CA ARG A 218 11.78 5.49 -4.14
C ARG A 218 13.12 4.74 -4.13
N LYS A 219 13.34 3.89 -3.12
CA LYS A 219 14.22 2.74 -3.37
C LYS A 219 13.65 2.05 -4.61
N PRO A 220 14.48 1.61 -5.58
CA PRO A 220 13.98 0.82 -6.70
C PRO A 220 13.05 -0.23 -6.09
N GLU A 221 11.82 -0.29 -6.60
CA GLU A 221 10.74 -1.09 -6.05
C GLU A 221 11.32 -2.40 -5.52
N GLU A 222 11.14 -2.70 -4.24
CA GLU A 222 10.98 -4.11 -3.90
C GLU A 222 9.69 -4.50 -4.64
N ASP A 223 9.90 -4.94 -5.89
CA ASP A 223 8.87 -5.38 -6.81
C ASP A 223 7.85 -6.20 -6.03
N LYS A 224 6.57 -6.04 -6.36
CA LYS A 224 5.56 -7.06 -6.04
C LYS A 224 6.25 -8.42 -6.15
N PRO A 225 6.25 -9.25 -5.09
CA PRO A 225 7.10 -10.42 -5.04
C PRO A 225 6.93 -11.19 -6.35
N PRO A 226 8.02 -11.45 -7.10
CA PRO A 226 7.92 -11.85 -8.49
C PRO A 226 6.97 -13.04 -8.61
N GLU A 227 6.07 -12.99 -9.59
CA GLU A 227 5.08 -14.05 -9.80
C GLU A 227 5.78 -15.41 -9.89
N TRP A 228 5.19 -16.40 -9.23
CA TRP A 228 5.70 -17.76 -9.27
C TRP A 228 5.61 -18.30 -10.70
N THR A 229 6.74 -18.76 -11.21
CA THR A 229 6.83 -19.50 -12.46
C THR A 229 6.90 -20.98 -12.14
N VAL A 230 5.97 -21.77 -12.68
CA VAL A 230 5.91 -23.23 -12.48
C VAL A 230 6.37 -23.95 -13.75
N SER A 231 7.29 -24.90 -13.60
CA SER A 231 7.73 -25.80 -14.68
C SER A 231 7.96 -27.23 -14.17
N ILE A 232 8.07 -28.18 -15.11
CA ILE A 232 8.43 -29.57 -14.83
C ILE A 232 9.82 -29.83 -15.39
N GLU A 233 10.76 -30.23 -14.54
CA GLU A 233 12.16 -30.42 -14.91
C GLU A 233 12.78 -31.63 -14.21
N SER A 234 13.91 -32.09 -14.77
CA SER A 234 14.74 -33.12 -14.15
C SER A 234 15.95 -32.47 -13.48
N ILE A 235 16.25 -32.91 -12.26
CA ILE A 235 17.34 -32.42 -11.43
C ILE A 235 18.25 -33.60 -11.09
N TYR A 236 19.53 -33.44 -11.42
CA TYR A 236 20.57 -34.38 -11.00
C TYR A 236 21.09 -33.96 -9.63
N VAL A 237 20.73 -34.69 -8.58
CA VAL A 237 21.07 -34.34 -7.20
C VAL A 237 22.56 -34.63 -6.96
N THR A 238 23.25 -33.64 -6.42
CA THR A 238 24.68 -33.72 -6.07
C THR A 238 24.93 -33.69 -4.57
N SER A 239 24.02 -33.07 -3.80
CA SER A 239 24.04 -33.11 -2.34
C SER A 239 22.60 -33.11 -1.83
N PRO A 240 22.04 -34.27 -1.44
CA PRO A 240 20.69 -34.36 -0.92
C PRO A 240 20.58 -33.78 0.50
N ASN A 241 19.38 -33.28 0.86
CA ASN A 241 19.03 -32.99 2.24
C ASN A 241 17.84 -33.83 2.72
N TRP A 242 18.11 -34.90 3.45
CA TRP A 242 17.09 -35.85 3.93
C TRP A 242 16.39 -35.43 5.23
N ASP A 243 16.63 -34.22 5.73
CA ASP A 243 15.98 -33.66 6.91
C ASP A 243 15.02 -32.52 6.49
N GLU A 244 13.73 -32.74 6.70
CA GLU A 244 12.65 -31.81 6.34
C GLU A 244 12.76 -30.49 7.09
N ASP A 245 13.14 -30.54 8.38
CA ASP A 245 13.20 -29.38 9.28
C ASP A 245 14.49 -28.55 9.05
N ASP A 246 15.58 -29.20 8.61
CA ASP A 246 16.87 -28.56 8.29
C ASP A 246 16.84 -27.74 7.00
N GLN A 247 15.80 -27.86 6.17
CA GLN A 247 15.74 -27.19 4.87
C GLN A 247 15.83 -25.65 4.94
N ARG A 248 15.50 -25.07 6.11
CA ARG A 248 15.66 -23.62 6.37
C ARG A 248 17.12 -23.18 6.45
N VAL A 249 18.02 -24.10 6.82
CA VAL A 249 19.45 -23.85 6.99
C VAL A 249 20.24 -24.44 5.83
N ARG A 250 19.89 -25.65 5.38
CA ARG A 250 20.57 -26.37 4.30
C ARG A 250 19.64 -26.75 3.17
N HIS A 251 19.91 -26.23 1.99
CA HIS A 251 19.13 -26.57 0.79
C HIS A 251 19.62 -27.88 0.15
N TRP A 252 18.75 -28.53 -0.61
CA TRP A 252 19.16 -29.53 -1.58
C TRP A 252 20.04 -28.87 -2.64
N LYS A 253 21.07 -29.58 -3.12
CA LYS A 253 21.91 -29.13 -4.23
C LYS A 253 21.84 -30.12 -5.39
N GLY A 254 21.62 -29.61 -6.59
CA GLY A 254 21.62 -30.40 -7.82
C GLY A 254 22.06 -29.62 -9.03
N LYS A 255 21.97 -30.27 -10.20
CA LYS A 255 22.13 -29.64 -11.51
C LYS A 255 20.81 -29.68 -12.27
N ASP A 256 20.42 -28.54 -12.83
CA ASP A 256 19.24 -28.43 -13.71
C ASP A 256 19.50 -29.10 -15.08
N GLN A 257 18.49 -29.10 -15.96
CA GLN A 257 18.62 -29.67 -17.31
C GLN A 257 19.72 -28.98 -18.15
N SER A 258 20.04 -27.71 -17.85
CA SER A 258 21.15 -26.96 -18.46
C SER A 258 22.50 -27.21 -17.77
N ARG A 259 22.60 -28.20 -16.88
CA ARG A 259 23.77 -28.57 -16.06
C ARG A 259 24.26 -27.48 -15.10
N ARG A 260 23.45 -26.46 -14.84
CA ARG A 260 23.79 -25.39 -13.89
C ARG A 260 23.47 -25.82 -12.48
N ASP A 261 24.31 -25.42 -11.55
CA ASP A 261 24.08 -25.67 -10.12
C ASP A 261 22.80 -24.96 -9.68
N CYS A 262 21.99 -25.68 -8.91
CA CYS A 262 20.76 -25.17 -8.33
C CYS A 262 20.62 -25.60 -6.88
N TYR A 263 20.02 -24.72 -6.09
CA TYR A 263 19.68 -24.95 -4.69
C TYR A 263 18.17 -24.83 -4.55
N PHE A 264 17.56 -25.77 -3.83
CA PHE A 264 16.11 -25.83 -3.72
C PHE A 264 15.68 -26.49 -2.40
N VAL A 265 14.41 -26.31 -2.07
CA VAL A 265 13.73 -27.04 -0.99
C VAL A 265 12.63 -27.90 -1.59
N ILE A 266 12.22 -28.95 -0.88
CA ILE A 266 11.09 -29.81 -1.23
C ILE A 266 9.97 -29.54 -0.23
N ASP A 267 8.85 -29.02 -0.73
CA ASP A 267 7.63 -28.73 0.05
C ASP A 267 6.58 -29.86 -0.09
N ASP A 268 6.90 -30.93 -0.83
CA ASP A 268 6.00 -32.04 -1.09
C ASP A 268 5.84 -32.96 0.12
N ALA A 269 4.74 -32.78 0.85
CA ALA A 269 4.42 -33.57 2.05
C ALA A 269 4.32 -35.09 1.77
N GLU A 270 3.91 -35.51 0.57
CA GLU A 270 3.83 -36.94 0.23
C GLU A 270 5.21 -37.54 0.02
N PHE A 271 6.12 -36.81 -0.62
CA PHE A 271 7.51 -37.23 -0.73
C PHE A 271 8.14 -37.42 0.66
N TRP A 272 7.95 -36.47 1.57
CA TRP A 272 8.46 -36.58 2.95
C TRP A 272 7.83 -37.74 3.73
N ALA A 273 6.56 -38.06 3.48
CA ALA A 273 5.94 -39.25 4.06
C ALA A 273 6.61 -40.55 3.56
N LEU A 274 7.01 -40.63 2.28
CA LEU A 274 7.75 -41.77 1.74
C LEU A 274 9.18 -41.86 2.31
N VAL A 275 9.87 -40.73 2.46
CA VAL A 275 11.18 -40.66 3.15
C VAL A 275 11.07 -41.22 4.57
N LYS A 276 10.08 -40.75 5.34
CA LYS A 276 9.85 -41.19 6.74
C LYS A 276 9.56 -42.69 6.85
N LYS A 277 8.88 -43.26 5.85
CA LYS A 277 8.59 -44.71 5.76
C LYS A 277 9.77 -45.55 5.25
N LYS A 278 10.85 -44.92 4.79
CA LYS A 278 12.01 -45.56 4.14
C LYS A 278 11.64 -46.33 2.87
N ASP A 279 10.60 -45.87 2.16
CA ASP A 279 10.10 -46.48 0.93
C ASP A 279 10.78 -45.92 -0.34
N LEU A 280 11.89 -45.20 -0.18
CA LEU A 280 12.67 -44.63 -1.29
C LEU A 280 14.00 -45.38 -1.47
N ARG A 281 14.30 -45.73 -2.72
CA ARG A 281 15.55 -46.37 -3.11
C ARG A 281 16.61 -45.31 -3.45
N VAL A 282 17.45 -44.99 -2.46
CA VAL A 282 18.53 -44.02 -2.61
C VAL A 282 19.70 -44.64 -3.36
N ASP A 283 20.25 -43.92 -4.34
CA ASP A 283 21.40 -44.35 -5.14
C ASP A 283 22.50 -43.26 -5.18
N VAL A 284 23.68 -43.61 -5.72
CA VAL A 284 24.77 -42.67 -5.93
C VAL A 284 24.45 -41.85 -7.20
N LEU A 285 24.13 -40.57 -7.01
CA LEU A 285 23.67 -39.60 -8.03
C LEU A 285 22.17 -39.71 -8.37
N ASP A 286 21.34 -39.39 -7.39
CA ASP A 286 19.89 -39.43 -7.54
C ASP A 286 19.38 -38.49 -8.65
N ASN A 287 18.37 -38.94 -9.39
CA ASN A 287 17.65 -38.14 -10.37
C ASN A 287 16.21 -37.90 -9.91
N LEU A 288 15.85 -36.63 -9.79
CA LEU A 288 14.50 -36.19 -9.45
C LEU A 288 13.84 -35.59 -10.68
N LYS A 289 12.65 -36.07 -11.04
CA LYS A 289 11.74 -35.32 -11.92
C LYS A 289 10.72 -34.62 -11.06
N VAL A 290 10.64 -33.30 -11.16
CA VAL A 290 9.88 -32.48 -10.23
C VAL A 290 9.00 -31.49 -10.97
N GLN A 291 7.89 -31.13 -10.32
CA GLN A 291 7.22 -29.87 -10.57
C GLN A 291 7.75 -28.88 -9.53
N TRP A 292 8.39 -27.81 -10.00
CA TRP A 292 8.94 -26.79 -9.12
C TRP A 292 8.40 -25.40 -9.46
N ALA A 293 8.41 -24.53 -8.45
CA ALA A 293 8.07 -23.13 -8.56
C ALA A 293 9.33 -22.31 -8.29
N CYS A 294 9.56 -21.28 -9.10
CA CYS A 294 10.64 -20.33 -8.89
C CYS A 294 10.16 -18.91 -9.16
N GLN A 295 10.79 -17.94 -8.52
CA GLN A 295 10.55 -16.54 -8.79
C GLN A 295 11.68 -16.02 -9.66
N ILE A 296 11.36 -15.34 -10.76
CA ILE A 296 12.37 -14.74 -11.63
C ILE A 296 12.68 -13.33 -11.10
N VAL A 297 13.87 -13.16 -10.52
CA VAL A 297 14.38 -11.87 -10.03
C VAL A 297 15.60 -11.51 -10.88
N ASP A 298 15.60 -10.33 -11.50
CA ASP A 298 16.67 -9.87 -12.40
C ASP A 298 17.02 -10.89 -13.51
N GLY A 299 15.99 -11.54 -14.08
CA GLY A 299 16.14 -12.57 -15.12
C GLY A 299 16.72 -13.91 -14.63
N ARG A 300 16.95 -14.07 -13.32
CA ARG A 300 17.50 -15.28 -12.72
C ARG A 300 16.48 -15.99 -11.83
N PRO A 301 16.35 -17.33 -11.91
CA PRO A 301 15.47 -18.07 -11.01
C PRO A 301 16.02 -18.08 -9.58
N LYS A 302 15.22 -17.53 -8.66
CA LYS A 302 15.41 -17.49 -7.21
C LYS A 302 14.29 -18.26 -6.51
N ASN A 303 14.48 -18.52 -5.21
CA ASN A 303 13.49 -19.16 -4.33
C ASN A 303 12.89 -20.45 -4.91
N ARG A 304 13.75 -21.37 -5.38
CA ARG A 304 13.29 -22.62 -6.02
C ARG A 304 12.67 -23.56 -4.99
N ARG A 305 11.42 -23.95 -5.22
CA ARG A 305 10.66 -24.85 -4.37
C ARG A 305 10.10 -26.00 -5.20
N VAL A 306 10.43 -27.22 -4.86
CA VAL A 306 9.80 -28.40 -5.43
C VAL A 306 8.46 -28.57 -4.74
N VAL A 307 7.38 -28.27 -5.48
CA VAL A 307 6.00 -28.41 -4.99
C VAL A 307 5.49 -29.84 -5.12
N ARG A 308 6.08 -30.63 -6.04
CA ARG A 308 5.75 -32.04 -6.23
C ARG A 308 6.94 -32.82 -6.80
N VAL A 309 7.26 -33.97 -6.21
CA VAL A 309 8.21 -34.94 -6.78
C VAL A 309 7.43 -35.96 -7.61
N LEU A 310 7.67 -35.96 -8.92
CA LEU A 310 6.94 -36.78 -9.89
C LEU A 310 7.60 -38.15 -10.06
N GLU A 311 8.93 -38.17 -10.17
CA GLU A 311 9.72 -39.39 -10.30
C GLU A 311 11.01 -39.28 -9.49
N TYR A 312 11.46 -40.40 -8.91
CA TYR A 312 12.74 -40.52 -8.21
C TYR A 312 13.48 -41.76 -8.71
N ASN A 313 14.68 -41.56 -9.27
CA ASN A 313 15.50 -42.61 -9.87
C ASN A 313 14.74 -43.46 -10.91
N GLY A 314 13.89 -42.80 -11.72
CA GLY A 314 13.05 -43.42 -12.74
C GLY A 314 11.77 -44.11 -12.22
N ASN A 315 11.57 -44.16 -10.89
CA ASN A 315 10.34 -44.66 -10.30
C ASN A 315 9.32 -43.53 -10.20
N LYS A 316 8.14 -43.73 -10.77
CA LYS A 316 7.04 -42.78 -10.69
C LYS A 316 6.48 -42.74 -9.26
N LEU A 317 6.43 -41.55 -8.68
CA LEU A 317 5.92 -41.29 -7.34
C LEU A 317 4.55 -40.60 -7.37
N ALA A 318 4.35 -39.64 -8.28
CA ALA A 318 3.11 -38.87 -8.34
C ALA A 318 2.83 -38.28 -9.73
N GLU A 319 1.60 -37.79 -9.92
CA GLU A 319 1.23 -36.92 -11.03
C GLU A 319 1.47 -35.44 -10.68
N PRO A 320 1.64 -34.55 -11.68
CA PRO A 320 1.71 -33.11 -11.47
C PRO A 320 0.44 -32.55 -10.83
N LEU A 321 0.61 -31.55 -9.96
CA LEU A 321 -0.48 -30.77 -9.40
C LEU A 321 -1.16 -29.94 -10.48
N LYS A 322 -2.48 -29.86 -10.40
CA LYS A 322 -3.34 -29.02 -11.25
C LYS A 322 -3.28 -27.55 -10.82
N ALA A 323 -3.68 -26.64 -11.71
CA ALA A 323 -3.66 -25.19 -11.50
C ALA A 323 -4.30 -24.78 -10.16
N ASP A 324 -5.51 -25.26 -9.85
CA ASP A 324 -6.21 -24.92 -8.60
C ASP A 324 -5.42 -25.29 -7.33
N ALA A 325 -4.70 -26.41 -7.37
CA ALA A 325 -3.85 -26.85 -6.25
C ALA A 325 -2.56 -26.04 -6.17
N LEU A 326 -1.99 -25.63 -7.32
CA LEU A 326 -0.85 -24.73 -7.36
C LEU A 326 -1.21 -23.34 -6.84
N ASP A 327 -2.40 -22.83 -7.20
CA ASP A 327 -2.91 -21.54 -6.73
C ASP A 327 -3.13 -21.54 -5.22
N ALA A 328 -3.60 -22.65 -4.65
CA ALA A 328 -3.74 -22.80 -3.21
C ALA A 328 -2.39 -22.80 -2.46
N ILE A 329 -1.30 -23.24 -3.10
CA ILE A 329 0.05 -23.31 -2.50
C ILE A 329 0.86 -22.02 -2.74
N LEU A 330 0.75 -21.43 -3.93
CA LEU A 330 1.62 -20.35 -4.42
C LEU A 330 0.91 -18.99 -4.52
N GLY A 331 -0.43 -18.95 -4.52
CA GLY A 331 -1.21 -17.80 -4.97
C GLY A 331 -1.21 -17.69 -6.49
N GLN A 332 -1.25 -16.48 -7.06
CA GLN A 332 -1.20 -16.26 -8.51
C GLN A 332 0.13 -16.77 -9.10
N HIS A 333 0.07 -17.63 -10.13
CA HIS A 333 1.25 -18.18 -10.80
C HIS A 333 1.14 -18.13 -12.33
N LYS A 334 2.30 -18.11 -13.00
CA LYS A 334 2.42 -18.31 -14.45
C LYS A 334 2.95 -19.70 -14.75
N ALA A 335 2.20 -20.46 -15.55
CA ALA A 335 2.67 -21.73 -16.09
C ALA A 335 3.61 -21.45 -17.27
N VAL A 336 4.83 -21.96 -17.22
CA VAL A 336 5.75 -21.94 -18.36
C VAL A 336 5.92 -23.37 -18.86
N THR A 337 5.35 -23.66 -20.02
CA THR A 337 5.73 -24.84 -20.79
C THR A 337 7.15 -24.67 -21.27
N ALA A 338 8.05 -25.58 -20.88
CA ALA A 338 9.45 -25.57 -21.27
C ALA A 338 9.62 -25.71 -22.79
N ARG A 339 9.62 -24.57 -23.48
CA ARG A 339 10.44 -24.30 -24.66
C ARG A 339 10.95 -22.87 -24.49
N ARG A 340 12.15 -22.73 -23.91
CA ARG A 340 12.96 -21.56 -24.23
C ARG A 340 13.39 -21.78 -25.67
N ASP A 341 12.81 -21.00 -26.57
CA ASP A 341 13.35 -20.86 -27.92
C ASP A 341 14.83 -20.51 -27.78
N GLU A 342 15.67 -21.30 -28.44
CA GLU A 342 17.09 -20.99 -28.59
C GLU A 342 17.20 -19.59 -29.22
N PRO A 343 18.09 -18.71 -28.73
CA PRO A 343 18.36 -17.45 -29.40
C PRO A 343 18.75 -17.74 -30.84
N SER A 344 18.00 -17.21 -31.81
CA SER A 344 18.37 -17.33 -33.20
C SER A 344 19.59 -16.44 -33.45
N LEU A 345 20.51 -16.89 -34.31
CA LEU A 345 21.77 -16.20 -34.63
C LEU A 345 21.57 -14.81 -35.27
N PHE A 346 20.33 -14.33 -35.40
CA PHE A 346 19.93 -13.12 -36.12
C PHE A 346 19.24 -12.07 -35.24
N ASP A 347 19.14 -12.28 -33.93
CA ASP A 347 18.45 -11.32 -33.04
C ASP A 347 19.26 -10.03 -32.76
N ASP A 348 20.52 -9.94 -33.23
CA ASP A 348 21.40 -8.75 -33.12
C ASP A 348 21.46 -7.88 -34.39
N LEU A 349 20.50 -8.02 -35.32
CA LEU A 349 20.43 -7.17 -36.50
C LEU A 349 19.04 -6.55 -36.64
N PHE A 350 18.69 -5.56 -35.81
CA PHE A 350 17.91 -4.37 -36.20
C PHE A 350 18.00 -3.26 -35.15
#